data_AF-B8HZE2-F1
#
_entry.id   AF-B8HZE2-F1
#
_cell.length_a   1.000
_cell.length_b   1.000
_cell.length_c   1.000
_cell.angle_alpha   90.00
_cell.angle_beta   90.00
_cell.angle_gamma   90.00
#
_symmetry.space_group_name_H-M   'P 1'
#
loop_
_entity.id
_entity.type
_entity.pdbx_description
1 polymer ?
#
loop_
_entity_poly.entity_id
_entity_poly.type
_entity_poly.pdbx_seq_one_letter_code
_entity_poly.pdbx_strand_id
1 'polypeptide(L)' 'MTPEDQAQLQQSLDTIAQILYRHTPTEQLQTLEGIEHAIRQQTQELVLPQLGIFLLQQRQQRRKDTREP' A
#
# COMPACT_ATOMS: atom_id res chain seq x y z
N MET A 1 8.80 -11.37 10.11
CA MET A 1 7.60 -11.88 9.41
C MET A 1 7.63 -13.38 9.51
N THR A 2 6.49 -13.99 9.79
CA THR A 2 6.37 -15.44 9.62
C THR A 2 6.33 -15.78 8.12
N PRO A 3 6.61 -17.04 7.72
CA PRO A 3 6.42 -17.45 6.33
C PRO A 3 4.99 -17.25 5.82
N GLU A 4 4.00 -17.39 6.70
CA GLU A 4 2.59 -17.13 6.41
C GLU A 4 2.35 -15.64 6.11
N ASP A 5 2.85 -14.74 6.97
CA ASP A 5 2.74 -13.29 6.73
C ASP A 5 3.40 -12.89 5.42
N GLN A 6 4.53 -13.51 5.07
CA GLN A 6 5.25 -13.23 3.84
C GLN A 6 4.46 -13.65 2.60
N ALA A 7 3.82 -14.83 2.65
CA ALA A 7 2.97 -15.31 1.56
C ALA A 7 1.72 -14.42 1.37
N GLN A 8 1.08 -14.03 2.47
CA GLN A 8 -0.07 -13.12 2.43
C GLN A 8 0.31 -11.74 1.89
N LEU A 9 1.47 -11.23 2.30
CA LEU A 9 2.00 -9.97 1.77
C LEU A 9 2.25 -10.08 0.27
N GLN A 10 2.89 -11.16 -0.20
CA GLN A 10 3.17 -11.35 -1.63
C GLN A 10 1.88 -11.39 -2.45
N GLN A 11 0.87 -12.14 -1.99
CA GLN A 11 -0.43 -12.22 -2.68
C GLN A 11 -1.13 -10.86 -2.76
N SER A 12 -1.00 -10.05 -1.70
CA SER A 12 -1.53 -8.68 -1.67
C SER A 12 -0.80 -7.79 -2.68
N LEU A 13 0.53 -7.90 -2.75
CA LEU A 13 1.35 -7.14 -3.70
C LEU A 13 1.04 -7.51 -5.16
N ASP A 14 0.88 -8.80 -5.46
CA ASP A 14 0.53 -9.26 -6.81
C ASP A 14 -0.85 -8.73 -7.23
N THR A 15 -1.81 -8.69 -6.30
CA THR A 15 -3.14 -8.15 -6.54
C THR A 15 -3.10 -6.65 -6.79
N ILE A 16 -2.36 -5.90 -5.97
CA ILE A 16 -2.16 -4.45 -6.15
C ILE A 16 -1.48 -4.18 -7.50
N ALA A 17 -0.43 -4.91 -7.83
CA ALA A 17 0.31 -4.73 -9.08
C ALA A 17 -0.58 -4.92 -10.32
N GLN A 18 -1.45 -5.94 -10.33
CA GLN A 18 -2.40 -6.15 -11.43
C GLN A 18 -3.40 -5.00 -11.57
N ILE A 19 -3.90 -4.47 -10.45
CA ILE A 19 -4.82 -3.33 -10.46
C ILE A 19 -4.11 -2.08 -11.00
N LEU A 20 -2.94 -1.75 -10.44
CA LEU A 20 -2.20 -0.55 -10.86
C LEU A 20 -1.78 -0.61 -12.33
N TYR A 21 -1.33 -1.78 -12.80
CA TYR A 21 -1.00 -1.99 -14.21
C TYR A 21 -2.17 -1.68 -15.15
N ARG A 22 -3.38 -2.13 -14.83
CA ARG A 22 -4.59 -1.87 -15.63
C ARG A 22 -4.95 -0.38 -15.75
N HIS A 23 -4.49 0.44 -14.80
CA HIS A 23 -4.74 1.87 -14.76
C HIS A 23 -3.54 2.71 -15.18
N THR A 24 -2.44 2.07 -15.59
CA THR A 24 -1.21 2.76 -16.03
C THR A 24 -1.22 2.89 -17.56
N PRO A 25 -1.10 4.11 -18.11
CA PRO A 25 -0.97 4.30 -19.56
C PRO A 25 0.28 3.62 -20.11
N THR A 26 0.16 3.01 -21.29
CA THR A 26 1.26 2.26 -21.92
C THR A 26 2.49 3.13 -22.19
N GLU A 27 2.32 4.45 -22.38
CA GLU A 27 3.43 5.39 -22.56
C GLU A 27 4.32 5.48 -21.31
N GLN A 28 3.73 5.36 -20.12
CA GLN A 28 4.47 5.38 -18.86
C GLN A 28 5.26 4.08 -18.63
N LEU A 29 4.95 3.00 -19.35
CA LEU A 29 5.63 1.71 -19.20
C LEU A 29 6.84 1.53 -20.13
N GLN A 30 7.15 2.54 -20.95
CA GLN A 30 8.23 2.43 -21.96
C GLN A 30 9.63 2.65 -21.38
N THR A 31 9.73 3.32 -20.22
CA THR A 31 11.02 3.70 -19.62
C THR A 31 11.01 3.40 -18.13
N LEU A 32 12.20 3.19 -17.56
CA LEU A 32 12.34 3.00 -16.12
C LEU A 32 11.83 4.22 -15.33
N GLU A 33 12.04 5.43 -15.85
CA GLU A 33 11.54 6.67 -15.27
C GLU A 33 10.00 6.71 -15.27
N GLY A 34 9.36 6.37 -16.40
CA GLY A 34 7.92 6.34 -16.49
C GLY A 34 7.31 5.29 -15.54
N ILE A 35 7.92 4.11 -15.45
CA ILE A 35 7.48 3.03 -14.56
C ILE A 35 7.57 3.49 -13.11
N GLU A 36 8.71 4.06 -12.72
CA GLU A 36 8.91 4.56 -11.35
C GLU A 36 7.91 5.67 -11.01
N HIS A 37 7.72 6.63 -11.91
CA HIS A 37 6.76 7.71 -11.72
C HIS A 37 5.33 7.17 -11.56
N ALA A 38 4.91 6.25 -12.41
CA ALA A 38 3.61 5.61 -12.34
C ALA A 38 3.39 4.88 -11.00
N ILE A 39 4.38 4.10 -10.56
CA ILE A 39 4.34 3.38 -9.28
C ILE A 39 4.25 4.36 -8.12
N ARG A 40 5.10 5.40 -8.10
CA ARG A 40 5.14 6.38 -7.01
C ARG A 40 3.81 7.12 -6.88
N GLN A 41 3.29 7.65 -7.99
CA GLN A 41 2.01 8.38 -8.00
C GLN A 41 0.88 7.51 -7.49
N GLN A 42 0.70 6.32 -8.07
CA GLN A 42 -0.41 5.44 -7.70
C GLN A 42 -0.30 4.92 -6.25
N THR A 43 0.91 4.61 -5.79
CA THR A 43 1.15 4.21 -4.39
C THR A 43 0.81 5.34 -3.44
N GLN A 44 1.24 6.56 -3.76
CA GLN A 44 0.98 7.75 -2.95
C GLN A 44 -0.51 8.08 -2.84
N GLU A 45 -1.27 7.95 -3.92
CA GLU A 45 -2.69 8.28 -3.96
C GLU A 45 -3.58 7.18 -3.38
N LEU A 46 -3.26 5.90 -3.63
CA LEU A 46 -4.18 4.80 -3.36
C LEU A 46 -3.78 3.96 -2.14
N VAL A 47 -2.48 3.78 -1.89
CA VAL A 47 -1.97 2.82 -0.90
C VAL A 47 -1.59 3.51 0.41
N LEU A 48 -0.76 4.55 0.34
CA LEU A 48 -0.24 5.22 1.54
C LEU A 48 -1.33 5.77 2.47
N PRO A 49 -2.44 6.37 1.97
CA PRO A 49 -3.49 6.87 2.85
C PRO A 49 -4.14 5.76 3.68
N GLN A 50 -4.36 4.58 3.09
CA GLN A 50 -4.95 3.44 3.80
C GLN A 50 -4.04 2.96 4.93
N LEU A 51 -2.73 2.85 4.67
CA LEU A 51 -1.74 2.49 5.69
C LEU A 51 -1.68 3.56 6.79
N GLY A 52 -1.71 4.84 6.43
CA GLY A 52 -1.71 5.96 7.37
C GLY A 52 -2.95 5.96 8.27
N ILE A 53 -4.13 5.74 7.70
CA ILE A 53 -5.40 5.65 8.44
C ILE A 53 -5.37 4.46 9.41
N PHE A 54 -4.93 3.29 8.95
CA PHE A 54 -4.81 2.10 9.80
C PHE A 54 -3.91 2.38 11.01
N LEU A 55 -2.70 2.92 10.79
CA LEU A 55 -1.77 3.26 11.87
C LEU A 55 -2.33 4.31 12.82
N LEU A 56 -3.05 5.31 12.29
CA LEU A 56 -3.73 6.32 13.10
C LEU A 56 -4.80 5.69 14.01
N GLN A 57 -5.60 4.77 13.50
CA GLN A 57 -6.61 4.04 14.27
C GLN A 57 -5.97 3.19 15.37
N GLN A 58 -4.90 2.44 15.06
CA GLN A 58 -4.16 1.67 16.05
C GLN A 58 -3.60 2.56 17.17
N ARG A 59 -3.08 3.75 16.81
CA ARG A 59 -2.61 4.73 17.80
C ARG A 59 -3.76 5.25 18.68
N GLN A 60 -4.93 5.50 18.11
CA GLN A 60 -6.09 5.96 18.87
C GLN A 60 -6.61 4.90 19.82
N GLN A 61 -6.71 3.64 19.39
CA GLN A 61 -7.16 2.53 20.24
C GLN A 61 -6.24 2.36 21.46
N ARG A 62 -4.93 2.32 21.24
CA ARG A 62 -3.94 2.24 22.34
C ARG A 62 -4.11 3.38 23.35
N ARG A 63 -4.42 4.59 22.89
CA ARG A 63 -4.67 5.74 23.79
C ARG A 63 -5.97 5.59 24.59
N LYS A 64 -6.98 4.90 24.07
CA LYS A 64 -8.23 4.62 24.79
C LYS A 64 -8.03 3.53 25.85
N ASP A 65 -7.37 2.43 25.48
CA ASP A 65 -7.04 1.35 26.43
C ASP A 65 -6.16 1.83 27.60
N THR A 66 -5.28 2.81 27.36
CA THR A 66 -4.45 3.41 28.43
C THR A 66 -5.24 4.38 29.33
N ARG A 67 -6.45 4.79 28.94
CA ARG A 67 -7.30 5.76 29.64
C ARG A 67 -8.51 5.13 30.33
N GLU A 68 -8.77 3.84 30.13
CA GLU A 68 -9.78 3.09 30.89
C GLU A 68 -9.12 2.46 32.13
N PRO A 69 -9.64 2.70 33.36
CA PRO A 69 -9.14 2.12 34.61
C PRO A 69 -9.62 0.68 34.84
#